data_AF-A0A0S2S5F6-F1
#
_entry.id   AF-A0A0S2S5F6-F1
#
_cell.length_a   1.000
_cell.length_b   1.000
_cell.length_c   1.000
_cell.angle_alpha   90.00
_cell.angle_beta   90.00
_cell.angle_gamma   90.00
#
_symmetry.space_group_name_H-M   'P 1'
#
loop_
_entity.id
_entity.type
_entity.pdbx_description
1 polymer ?
#
loop_
_entity_poly.entity_id
_entity_poly.type
_entity_poly.pdbx_seq_one_letter_code
_entity_poly.pdbx_strand_id
1 'polypeptide(L)'
;MLKDKWKLIFILISLILIVVVSNYFTRDKYTVTNEDTIKKVASKEKFELLNYKIVNIVDKPFSLIAYKDYRRIGVGMLTIVNGQEEFVRELEIQEDKKQVVQTIGRKSGSPYLALFINSEEILMFGKTISITFPNQRTQTKKMNVKETAYIFISDSSDTRFKPTEVDIRDGQGKVIYKK
;
A
#
# COMPACT_ATOMS: atom_id res chain seq x y z
N MET A 1 38.89 44.78 18.59
CA MET A 1 38.86 44.28 17.20
C MET A 1 38.89 42.76 17.05
N LEU A 2 39.89 42.01 17.56
CA LEU A 2 39.86 40.52 17.45
C LEU A 2 38.71 39.88 18.25
N LYS A 3 38.47 40.37 19.48
CA LYS A 3 37.45 39.83 20.40
C LYS A 3 36.02 39.95 19.87
N ASP A 4 35.74 41.00 19.10
CA ASP A 4 34.43 41.24 18.50
C ASP A 4 34.19 40.35 17.28
N LYS A 5 35.23 40.02 16.51
CA LYS A 5 35.16 39.05 15.41
C LYS A 5 34.84 37.64 15.93
N TRP A 6 35.45 37.22 17.04
CA TRP A 6 35.13 35.94 17.68
C TRP A 6 33.70 35.87 18.20
N LYS A 7 33.18 36.94 18.82
CA LYS A 7 31.77 37.02 19.22
C LYS A 7 30.83 36.86 18.01
N LEU A 8 31.15 37.52 16.90
CA LEU A 8 30.34 37.47 15.67
C LEU A 8 30.35 36.07 15.05
N ILE A 9 31.50 35.40 15.04
CA ILE A 9 31.64 33.99 14.60
C ILE A 9 30.82 33.05 15.50
N PHE A 10 30.87 33.21 16.82
CA PHE A 10 30.09 32.40 17.75
C PHE A 10 28.58 32.58 17.57
N ILE A 11 28.12 33.81 17.35
CA ILE A 11 26.71 34.10 17.06
C ILE A 11 26.28 33.42 15.75
N LEU A 12 27.10 33.49 14.70
CA LEU A 12 26.82 32.84 13.42
C LEU A 12 26.74 31.32 13.55
N ILE A 13 27.69 30.70 14.26
CA ILE A 13 27.68 29.25 14.52
C ILE A 13 26.43 28.87 15.31
N SER A 14 26.05 29.63 16.34
CA SER A 14 24.85 29.39 17.12
C SER A 14 23.59 29.48 16.28
N LEU A 15 23.48 30.48 15.38
CA LEU A 15 22.36 30.62 14.47
C LEU A 15 22.25 29.42 13.52
N ILE A 16 23.38 28.99 12.94
CA ILE A 16 23.44 27.80 12.07
C ILE A 16 23.01 26.56 12.86
N LEU A 17 23.49 26.41 14.09
CA LEU A 17 23.15 25.26 14.93
C LEU A 17 21.65 25.22 15.24
N ILE A 18 21.03 26.36 15.55
CA ILE A 18 19.59 26.48 15.78
C ILE A 18 18.81 26.07 14.54
N VAL A 19 19.20 26.54 13.36
CA VAL A 19 18.55 26.17 12.08
C VAL A 19 18.69 24.67 11.81
N VAL A 20 19.88 24.09 12.02
CA VAL A 20 20.13 22.66 11.80
C VAL A 20 19.34 21.80 12.79
N VAL A 21 19.34 22.14 14.08
CA VAL A 21 18.59 21.44 15.12
C VAL A 21 17.08 21.57 14.87
N SER A 22 16.60 22.76 14.55
CA SER A 22 15.18 22.98 14.22
C SER A 22 14.76 22.14 13.02
N ASN A 23 15.54 22.14 11.93
CA ASN A 23 15.29 21.28 10.77
C ASN A 23 15.35 19.78 11.08
N TYR A 24 16.18 19.36 12.04
CA TYR A 24 16.22 17.96 12.46
C TYR A 24 14.95 17.55 13.22
N PHE A 25 14.40 18.45 14.05
CA PHE A 25 13.18 18.21 14.81
C PHE A 25 11.90 18.36 13.99
N THR A 26 11.91 19.15 12.91
CA THR A 26 10.74 19.33 12.02
C THR A 26 10.63 18.30 10.91
N ARG A 27 11.63 17.41 10.74
CA ARG A 27 11.54 16.33 9.75
C ARG A 27 10.57 15.25 10.20
N ASP A 28 9.66 14.88 9.30
CA ASP A 28 8.77 13.75 9.49
C ASP A 28 9.55 12.46 9.72
N LYS A 29 9.26 11.81 10.85
CA LYS A 29 9.83 10.51 11.21
C LYS A 29 8.83 9.42 10.88
N TYR A 30 9.16 8.61 9.88
CA TYR A 30 8.35 7.47 9.48
C TYR A 30 8.79 6.22 10.24
N THR A 31 7.83 5.43 10.73
CA THR A 31 8.10 4.15 11.39
C THR A 31 7.33 3.02 10.74
N VAL A 32 7.86 1.80 10.91
CA VAL A 32 7.28 0.58 10.32
C VAL A 32 5.89 0.27 10.85
N THR A 33 5.02 -0.22 9.97
CA THR A 33 3.69 -0.73 10.33
C THR A 33 3.75 -2.23 10.64
N ASN A 34 2.81 -2.72 11.45
CA ASN A 34 2.61 -4.14 11.72
C ASN A 34 1.11 -4.52 11.64
N GLU A 35 0.83 -5.81 11.74
CA GLU A 35 -0.54 -6.36 11.65
C GLU A 35 -1.48 -5.83 12.75
N ASP A 36 -0.98 -5.65 13.97
CA ASP A 36 -1.79 -5.14 15.09
C ASP A 36 -2.23 -3.69 14.84
N THR A 37 -1.32 -2.85 14.34
CA THR A 37 -1.65 -1.48 13.92
C THR A 37 -2.72 -1.48 12.82
N ILE A 38 -2.59 -2.36 11.83
CA ILE A 38 -3.57 -2.47 10.73
C ILE A 38 -4.95 -2.87 11.26
N LYS A 39 -5.03 -3.87 12.15
CA LYS A 39 -6.30 -4.30 12.77
C LYS A 39 -6.93 -3.19 13.62
N LYS A 40 -6.11 -2.46 14.38
CA LYS A 40 -6.56 -1.30 15.16
C LYS A 40 -7.16 -0.22 14.27
N VAL A 41 -6.49 0.13 13.18
CA VAL A 41 -6.99 1.12 12.20
C VAL A 41 -8.29 0.63 11.55
N ALA A 42 -8.36 -0.63 11.12
CA ALA A 42 -9.60 -1.20 10.57
C ALA A 42 -10.79 -1.08 11.54
N SER A 43 -10.53 -1.33 12.82
CA SER A 43 -11.53 -1.22 13.88
C SER A 43 -11.96 0.23 14.14
N LYS A 44 -10.99 1.17 14.16
CA LYS A 44 -11.21 2.61 14.32
C LYS A 44 -12.04 3.20 13.18
N GLU A 45 -11.68 2.85 11.94
CA GLU A 45 -12.31 3.33 10.71
C GLU A 45 -13.61 2.58 10.37
N LYS A 46 -13.92 1.49 11.10
CA LYS A 46 -15.15 0.68 10.98
C LYS A 46 -15.36 0.05 9.60
N PHE A 47 -14.29 -0.40 8.96
CA PHE A 47 -14.36 -1.19 7.74
C PHE A 47 -14.00 -2.65 8.00
N GLU A 48 -14.45 -3.53 7.11
CA GLU A 48 -14.01 -4.93 7.07
C GLU A 48 -12.64 -5.01 6.40
N LEU A 49 -11.66 -5.56 7.12
CA LEU A 49 -10.31 -5.81 6.61
C LEU A 49 -10.32 -7.07 5.72
N LEU A 50 -10.02 -6.90 4.42
CA LEU A 50 -10.01 -8.02 3.47
C LEU A 50 -8.60 -8.59 3.24
N ASN A 51 -7.60 -7.73 3.09
CA ASN A 51 -6.18 -8.11 2.95
C ASN A 51 -5.29 -6.89 3.23
N TYR A 52 -4.00 -7.10 3.44
CA TYR A 52 -3.02 -6.03 3.55
C TYR A 52 -1.64 -6.43 3.01
N LYS A 53 -0.84 -5.43 2.67
CA LYS A 53 0.56 -5.58 2.26
C LYS A 53 1.41 -4.55 2.97
N ILE A 54 2.31 -5.04 3.83
CA ILE A 54 3.29 -4.22 4.54
C ILE A 54 4.52 -3.99 3.66
N VAL A 55 4.97 -2.74 3.59
CA VAL A 55 6.15 -2.28 2.84
C VAL A 55 7.05 -1.48 3.78
N ASN A 56 7.97 -2.18 4.46
CA ASN A 56 8.82 -1.59 5.49
C ASN A 56 10.25 -1.25 5.01
N ILE A 57 10.68 -1.75 3.84
CA ILE A 57 12.05 -1.60 3.32
C ILE A 57 12.09 -0.44 2.31
N VAL A 58 11.68 0.76 2.75
CA VAL A 58 11.67 2.01 1.96
C VAL A 58 11.85 3.20 2.91
N ASP A 59 12.25 4.36 2.39
CA ASP A 59 12.46 5.59 3.20
C ASP A 59 11.20 6.03 3.96
N LYS A 60 10.02 5.77 3.40
CA LYS A 60 8.71 6.05 4.01
C LYS A 60 7.91 4.76 4.10
N PRO A 61 8.07 3.95 5.16
CA PRO A 61 7.31 2.73 5.35
C PRO A 61 5.80 2.95 5.30
N PHE A 62 5.09 2.03 4.66
CA PHE A 62 3.63 2.08 4.54
C PHE A 62 3.01 0.69 4.48
N SER A 63 1.70 0.63 4.69
CA SER A 63 0.87 -0.54 4.44
C SER A 63 -0.26 -0.20 3.49
N LEU A 64 -0.48 -1.04 2.49
CA LEU A 64 -1.71 -1.02 1.70
C LEU A 64 -2.74 -1.93 2.36
N ILE A 65 -3.96 -1.44 2.54
CA ILE A 65 -5.05 -2.14 3.19
C ILE A 65 -6.21 -2.23 2.19
N ALA A 66 -6.55 -3.44 1.75
CA ALA A 66 -7.76 -3.71 1.00
C ALA A 66 -8.90 -3.91 1.98
N TYR A 67 -9.99 -3.16 1.81
CA TYR A 67 -11.10 -3.14 2.74
C TYR A 67 -12.45 -3.16 2.03
N LYS A 68 -13.48 -3.50 2.80
CA LYS A 68 -14.88 -3.34 2.44
C LYS A 68 -15.59 -2.44 3.43
N ASP A 69 -16.31 -1.46 2.92
CA ASP A 69 -17.12 -0.53 3.69
C ASP A 69 -18.54 -0.55 3.13
N TYR A 70 -19.43 -1.30 3.81
CA TYR A 70 -20.77 -1.64 3.34
C TYR A 70 -20.77 -2.25 1.93
N ARG A 71 -21.20 -1.47 0.93
CA ARG A 71 -21.30 -1.88 -0.48
C ARG A 71 -20.16 -1.35 -1.34
N ARG A 72 -19.08 -0.90 -0.71
CA ARG A 72 -17.91 -0.36 -1.39
C ARG A 72 -16.68 -1.17 -1.04
N ILE A 73 -15.80 -1.30 -2.00
CA ILE A 73 -14.50 -1.95 -1.86
C ILE A 73 -13.43 -0.93 -2.19
N GLY A 74 -12.36 -0.93 -1.42
CA GLY A 74 -11.33 0.08 -1.52
C GLY A 74 -9.96 -0.39 -1.12
N VAL A 75 -8.97 0.43 -1.45
CA VAL A 75 -7.63 0.35 -0.88
C VAL A 75 -7.35 1.65 -0.16
N GLY A 76 -6.79 1.55 1.04
CA GLY A 76 -6.21 2.68 1.76
C GLY A 76 -4.74 2.46 2.03
N MET A 77 -4.04 3.56 2.28
CA MET A 77 -2.64 3.57 2.68
C MET A 77 -2.55 3.98 4.15
N LEU A 78 -1.85 3.16 4.93
CA LEU A 78 -1.50 3.44 6.32
C LEU A 78 -0.01 3.79 6.41
N THR A 79 0.29 4.95 6.97
CA THR A 79 1.64 5.37 7.35
C THR A 79 1.67 5.68 8.85
N ILE A 80 2.83 5.52 9.48
CA ILE A 80 3.05 6.04 10.83
C ILE A 80 4.03 7.19 10.73
N VAL A 81 3.55 8.41 10.99
CA VAL A 81 4.30 9.66 10.86
C VAL A 81 4.36 10.33 12.21
N ASN A 82 5.58 10.62 12.70
CA ASN A 82 5.79 11.24 14.01
C ASN A 82 5.10 10.48 15.16
N GLY A 83 5.00 9.14 15.04
CA GLY A 83 4.33 8.27 16.02
C GLY A 83 2.80 8.22 15.90
N GLN A 84 2.21 8.89 14.91
CA GLN A 84 0.77 8.92 14.67
C GLN A 84 0.38 8.05 13.47
N GLU A 85 -0.71 7.30 13.63
CA GLU A 85 -1.31 6.49 12.56
C GLU A 85 -2.08 7.41 11.59
N GLU A 86 -1.61 7.50 10.36
CA GLU A 86 -2.28 8.22 9.28
C GLU A 86 -2.82 7.23 8.26
N PHE A 87 -4.14 7.12 8.19
CA PHE A 87 -4.82 6.29 7.21
C PHE A 87 -5.52 7.16 6.17
N VAL A 88 -5.21 6.94 4.90
CA VAL A 88 -5.80 7.65 3.77
C VAL A 88 -6.51 6.65 2.88
N ARG A 89 -7.81 6.88 2.61
CA ARG A 89 -8.55 6.13 1.59
C ARG A 89 -8.08 6.58 0.22
N GLU A 90 -7.44 5.68 -0.52
CA GLU A 90 -6.78 6.01 -1.78
C GLU A 90 -7.75 5.93 -2.95
N LEU A 91 -8.40 4.78 -3.10
CA LEU A 91 -9.38 4.50 -4.15
C LEU A 91 -10.48 3.62 -3.59
N GLU A 92 -11.71 3.95 -3.94
CA GLU A 92 -12.91 3.23 -3.50
C GLU A 92 -13.92 3.18 -4.64
N ILE A 93 -14.51 2.01 -4.87
CA ILE A 93 -15.54 1.80 -5.89
C ILE A 93 -16.72 1.05 -5.28
N GLN A 94 -17.87 1.14 -5.96
CA GLN A 94 -19.02 0.31 -5.64
C GLN A 94 -18.69 -1.16 -5.92
N GLU A 95 -19.00 -2.05 -4.96
CA GLU A 95 -18.96 -3.49 -5.18
C GLU A 95 -20.00 -3.87 -6.24
N ASP A 96 -19.53 -4.53 -7.30
CA ASP A 96 -20.34 -5.06 -8.38
C ASP A 96 -20.22 -6.59 -8.39
N LYS A 97 -21.18 -7.23 -7.71
CA LYS A 97 -21.24 -8.69 -7.58
C LYS A 97 -21.43 -9.41 -8.92
N LYS A 98 -21.76 -8.71 -10.01
CA LYS A 98 -21.84 -9.31 -11.36
C LYS A 98 -20.46 -9.50 -11.97
N GLN A 99 -19.46 -8.73 -11.52
CA GLN A 99 -18.07 -8.90 -11.95
C GLN A 99 -17.41 -10.00 -11.14
N VAL A 100 -16.95 -11.04 -11.82
CA VAL A 100 -16.22 -12.18 -11.23
C VAL A 100 -15.00 -11.72 -10.44
N VAL A 101 -14.23 -10.80 -11.02
CA VAL A 101 -13.10 -10.11 -10.38
C VAL A 101 -13.19 -8.62 -10.69
N GLN A 102 -13.18 -7.79 -9.64
CA GLN A 102 -13.04 -6.34 -9.75
C GLN A 102 -11.61 -5.93 -9.44
N THR A 103 -11.11 -4.90 -10.10
CA THR A 103 -9.76 -4.39 -9.86
C THR A 103 -9.77 -2.88 -9.63
N ILE A 104 -8.96 -2.43 -8.67
CA ILE A 104 -8.64 -1.02 -8.47
C ILE A 104 -7.14 -0.87 -8.33
N GLY A 105 -6.61 0.27 -8.77
CA GLY A 105 -5.19 0.49 -8.67
C GLY A 105 -4.79 1.91 -8.97
N ARG A 106 -3.66 2.31 -8.38
CA ARG A 106 -3.09 3.64 -8.50
C ARG A 106 -1.76 3.56 -9.24
N LYS A 107 -1.51 4.54 -10.11
CA LYS A 107 -0.26 4.63 -10.91
C LYS A 107 0.84 5.48 -10.27
N SER A 108 0.47 6.43 -9.42
CA SER A 108 1.38 7.47 -8.91
C SER A 108 1.77 7.22 -7.45
N GLY A 109 2.99 7.61 -7.07
CA GLY A 109 3.49 7.44 -5.70
C GLY A 109 3.97 6.02 -5.48
N SER A 110 3.11 5.16 -4.95
CA SER A 110 3.35 3.73 -4.73
C SER A 110 2.41 2.91 -5.60
N PRO A 111 2.83 2.50 -6.81
CA PRO A 111 1.92 1.87 -7.76
C PRO A 111 1.44 0.50 -7.27
N TYR A 112 0.12 0.28 -7.23
CA TYR A 112 -0.46 -0.97 -6.75
C TYR A 112 -1.77 -1.33 -7.46
N LEU A 113 -2.04 -2.63 -7.57
CA LEU A 113 -3.28 -3.19 -8.09
C LEU A 113 -3.87 -4.11 -7.04
N ALA A 114 -5.08 -3.84 -6.60
CA ALA A 114 -5.86 -4.72 -5.77
C ALA A 114 -6.96 -5.39 -6.58
N LEU A 115 -7.17 -6.68 -6.33
CA LEU A 115 -8.12 -7.54 -7.00
C LEU A 115 -9.07 -8.07 -5.96
N PHE A 116 -10.36 -7.95 -6.22
CA PHE A 116 -11.45 -8.34 -5.35
C PHE A 116 -12.22 -9.44 -6.07
N ILE A 117 -12.25 -10.62 -5.48
CA ILE A 117 -12.84 -11.82 -6.07
C ILE A 117 -14.25 -11.98 -5.50
N ASN A 118 -15.24 -11.86 -6.37
CA ASN A 118 -16.65 -12.01 -5.99
C ASN A 118 -17.19 -13.41 -6.30
N SER A 119 -16.50 -14.21 -7.12
CA SER A 119 -16.93 -15.56 -7.48
C SER A 119 -16.58 -16.58 -6.40
N GLU A 120 -17.61 -17.21 -5.83
CA GLU A 120 -17.48 -18.30 -4.86
C GLU A 120 -16.70 -19.49 -5.43
N GLU A 121 -16.90 -19.82 -6.71
CA GLU A 121 -16.17 -20.89 -7.40
C GLU A 121 -14.66 -20.61 -7.38
N ILE A 122 -14.25 -19.38 -7.70
CA ILE A 122 -12.85 -18.98 -7.69
C ILE A 122 -12.28 -19.00 -6.27
N LEU A 123 -13.03 -18.52 -5.28
CA LEU A 123 -12.62 -18.55 -3.88
C LEU A 123 -12.44 -19.98 -3.34
N MET A 124 -13.25 -20.92 -3.82
CA MET A 124 -13.24 -22.32 -3.39
C MET A 124 -12.12 -23.12 -4.06
N PHE A 125 -11.96 -22.97 -5.37
CA PHE A 125 -11.07 -23.82 -6.18
C PHE A 125 -9.74 -23.17 -6.55
N GLY A 126 -9.67 -21.83 -6.57
CA GLY A 126 -8.47 -21.08 -6.87
C GLY A 126 -7.33 -21.38 -5.89
N LYS A 127 -6.13 -21.59 -6.44
CA LYS A 127 -4.90 -21.84 -5.66
C LYS A 127 -3.81 -20.84 -5.95
N THR A 128 -3.75 -20.30 -7.17
CA THR A 128 -2.78 -19.26 -7.50
C THR A 128 -3.44 -18.15 -8.30
N ILE A 129 -3.04 -16.93 -8.00
CA ILE A 129 -3.40 -15.73 -8.76
C ILE A 129 -2.11 -15.12 -9.32
N SER A 130 -2.09 -14.88 -10.63
CA SER A 130 -0.94 -14.37 -11.36
C SER A 130 -1.32 -13.11 -12.11
N ILE A 131 -0.45 -12.11 -12.06
CA ILE A 131 -0.64 -10.82 -12.71
C ILE A 131 0.60 -10.43 -13.47
N THR A 132 0.38 -10.03 -14.72
CA THR A 132 1.44 -9.49 -15.57
C THR A 132 1.15 -8.01 -15.81
N PHE A 133 2.05 -7.15 -15.36
CA PHE A 133 2.06 -5.74 -15.74
C PHE A 133 2.89 -5.56 -17.03
N PRO A 134 2.60 -4.51 -17.83
CA PRO A 134 3.42 -4.19 -19.01
C PRO A 134 4.91 -4.10 -18.66
N ASN A 135 5.74 -4.82 -19.43
CA ASN A 135 7.20 -4.87 -19.28
C ASN A 135 7.70 -5.34 -17.91
N GLN A 136 6.88 -6.09 -17.15
CA GLN A 136 7.27 -6.67 -15.88
C GLN A 136 7.14 -8.18 -15.89
N ARG A 137 7.86 -8.83 -14.97
CA ARG A 137 7.67 -10.24 -14.70
C ARG A 137 6.29 -10.48 -14.10
N THR A 138 5.70 -11.62 -14.45
CA THR A 138 4.48 -12.09 -13.82
C THR A 138 4.70 -12.25 -12.32
N GLN A 139 3.85 -11.62 -11.52
CA GLN A 139 3.82 -11.78 -10.08
C GLN A 139 2.76 -12.83 -9.75
N THR A 140 3.14 -13.88 -9.03
CA THR A 140 2.22 -14.95 -8.61
C THR A 140 2.10 -14.98 -7.10
N LYS A 141 0.87 -15.10 -6.61
CA LYS A 141 0.56 -15.33 -5.20
C LYS A 141 -0.23 -16.62 -5.03
N LYS A 142 0.01 -17.30 -3.91
CA LYS A 142 -0.86 -18.37 -3.44
C LYS A 142 -2.15 -17.75 -2.91
N MET A 143 -3.28 -18.36 -3.27
CA MET A 143 -4.58 -17.97 -2.76
C MET A 143 -4.84 -18.65 -1.41
N ASN A 144 -5.48 -17.90 -0.52
CA ASN A 144 -5.97 -18.37 0.76
C ASN A 144 -7.49 -18.38 0.72
N VAL A 145 -8.11 -19.47 1.18
CA VAL A 145 -9.58 -19.65 1.16
C VAL A 145 -10.29 -18.54 1.94
N LYS A 146 -9.61 -17.91 2.90
CA LYS A 146 -10.17 -16.80 3.70
C LYS A 146 -9.97 -15.42 3.08
N GLU A 147 -9.15 -15.29 2.04
CA GLU A 147 -8.80 -13.99 1.43
C GLU A 147 -9.60 -13.77 0.14
N THR A 148 -10.43 -12.74 0.15
CA THR A 148 -11.25 -12.32 -1.00
C THR A 148 -10.61 -11.18 -1.80
N ALA A 149 -9.56 -10.56 -1.26
CA ALA A 149 -8.81 -9.50 -1.93
C ALA A 149 -7.32 -9.83 -2.00
N TYR A 150 -6.63 -9.37 -3.04
CA TYR A 150 -5.19 -9.57 -3.25
C TYR A 150 -4.54 -8.29 -3.76
N ILE A 151 -3.45 -7.84 -3.12
CA ILE A 151 -2.75 -6.59 -3.46
C ILE A 151 -1.40 -6.88 -4.11
N PHE A 152 -1.14 -6.34 -5.30
CA PHE A 152 0.12 -6.45 -6.02
C PHE A 152 0.77 -5.07 -6.11
N ILE A 153 2.05 -4.99 -5.79
CA ILE A 153 2.83 -3.75 -5.92
C ILE A 153 3.56 -3.83 -7.24
N SER A 154 3.51 -2.76 -8.02
CA SER A 154 4.21 -2.72 -9.30
C SER A 154 5.57 -2.08 -9.12
N ASP A 155 6.61 -2.71 -9.68
CA ASP A 155 7.99 -2.25 -9.55
C ASP A 155 8.36 -1.15 -10.57
N SER A 156 7.43 -0.79 -11.47
CA SER A 156 7.70 0.19 -12.52
C SER A 156 7.02 1.52 -12.27
N SER A 157 7.76 2.59 -12.56
CA SER A 157 7.25 3.93 -12.78
C SER A 157 6.54 4.10 -14.13
N ASP A 158 6.46 3.04 -14.96
CA ASP A 158 5.80 3.07 -16.27
C ASP A 158 4.30 3.37 -16.11
N THR A 159 3.85 4.39 -16.83
CA THR A 159 2.50 4.94 -16.82
C THR A 159 1.41 3.95 -17.29
N ARG A 160 1.80 2.77 -17.81
CA ARG A 160 0.90 1.69 -18.24
C ARG A 160 0.57 0.74 -17.08
N PHE A 161 -0.30 1.20 -16.17
CA PHE A 161 -0.67 0.46 -14.96
C PHE A 161 -1.80 -0.57 -15.13
N LYS A 162 -2.40 -0.70 -16.32
CA LYS A 162 -3.41 -1.74 -16.54
C LYS A 162 -2.67 -3.08 -16.69
N PRO A 163 -2.98 -4.11 -15.88
CA PRO A 163 -2.40 -5.42 -16.08
C PRO A 163 -2.72 -5.89 -17.51
N THR A 164 -1.74 -6.51 -18.17
CA THR A 164 -1.95 -7.11 -19.50
C THR A 164 -2.63 -8.47 -19.38
N GLU A 165 -2.49 -9.13 -18.23
CA GLU A 165 -3.08 -10.44 -17.96
C GLU A 165 -3.32 -10.61 -16.46
N VAL A 166 -4.48 -11.15 -16.12
CA VAL A 166 -4.83 -11.70 -14.81
C VAL A 166 -5.27 -13.15 -15.01
N ASP A 167 -4.54 -14.09 -14.41
CA ASP A 167 -4.78 -15.53 -14.51
C ASP A 167 -4.98 -16.11 -13.10
N ILE A 168 -6.07 -16.85 -12.90
CA ILE A 168 -6.30 -17.63 -11.68
C ILE A 168 -6.39 -19.10 -12.04
N ARG A 169 -5.60 -19.92 -11.33
CA ARG A 169 -5.50 -21.36 -11.54
C ARG A 169 -5.87 -22.15 -10.31
N ASP A 170 -6.41 -23.35 -10.54
CA ASP A 170 -6.69 -24.33 -9.50
C ASP A 170 -5.43 -25.11 -9.06
N GLY A 171 -5.63 -26.13 -8.21
CA GLY A 171 -4.53 -26.96 -7.68
C GLY A 171 -3.90 -27.90 -8.70
N GLN A 172 -4.54 -28.12 -9.84
CA GLN A 172 -4.01 -28.91 -10.96
C GLN A 172 -3.31 -28.01 -11.99
N GLY A 173 -3.30 -26.70 -11.78
CA GLY A 173 -2.74 -25.72 -12.71
C GLY A 173 -3.67 -25.38 -13.88
N LYS A 174 -4.94 -25.80 -13.84
CA LYS A 174 -5.95 -25.44 -14.84
C LYS A 174 -6.40 -24.00 -14.59
N VAL A 175 -6.51 -23.23 -15.68
CA VAL A 175 -7.03 -21.86 -15.65
C VAL A 175 -8.53 -21.90 -15.39
N ILE A 176 -8.96 -21.21 -14.33
CA ILE A 176 -10.38 -21.05 -13.96
C ILE A 176 -10.85 -19.60 -14.16
N TYR A 177 -9.94 -18.65 -14.35
CA TYR A 177 -10.25 -17.29 -14.77
C TYR A 177 -9.09 -16.66 -15.53
N LYS A 178 -9.41 -15.92 -16.59
CA LYS A 178 -8.44 -15.19 -17.40
C LYS A 178 -9.03 -13.86 -17.91
N LYS A 179 -8.30 -12.76 -17.76
CA LYS A 179 -8.66 -11.43 -18.26
C LYS A 179 -7.45 -10.65 -18.73
#